data_AF-A0A535KJH9-F1
#
_entry.id   AF-A0A535KJH9-F1
#
_cell.length_a   1.000
_cell.length_b   1.000
_cell.length_c   1.000
_cell.angle_alpha   90.00
_cell.angle_beta   90.00
_cell.angle_gamma   90.00
#
_symmetry.space_group_name_H-M   'P 1'
#
loop_
_entity.id
_entity.type
_entity.pdbx_description
1 polymer ?
#
loop_
_entity_poly.entity_id
_entity_poly.type
_entity_poly.pdbx_seq_one_letter_code
_entity_poly.pdbx_strand_id
1 'polypeptide(L)'
;MKVEEAANPLAEGLHDYRVADPAVMVIFGATGDLSGRKLLPALYNLAKQRSLPAGFAVVGAAMDDLTEDAFRKHASEKIHAFSRTQPIDDRVLDTFLSSLTYVKVDFGKLEDFKALGQKLQELDSTNHIPGNRIFYCATPPPTYQSIALQLQAAGLNTGSGFHRIVVEKPFGFDLTSARELTQTLQKVFAEDSVFRIYHYLGKETVQNILAFRFANSIFEPMWNTNLIDSVQITVAEDIGIEGRGAYYDKAGAMRDIIQNHGLQLVALTAMEPPLAFDANAVRDEKVKVLRAIRPLIGEDIEQSTVRG
;
A
#
# COMPACT_ATOMS: atom_id res chain seq x y z
N MET A 1 20.55 18.82 -36.80
CA MET A 1 19.56 19.83 -36.38
C MET A 1 18.54 19.11 -35.51
N LYS A 2 18.65 19.21 -34.18
CA LYS A 2 17.66 18.62 -33.26
C LYS A 2 16.44 19.52 -33.30
N VAL A 3 15.30 19.00 -33.72
CA VAL A 3 14.03 19.69 -33.58
C VAL A 3 13.65 19.53 -32.10
N GLU A 4 13.67 20.62 -31.34
CA GLU A 4 13.02 20.65 -30.04
C GLU A 4 11.52 20.46 -30.29
N GLU A 5 10.94 19.39 -29.75
CA GLU A 5 9.49 19.23 -29.69
C GLU A 5 8.94 20.35 -28.81
N ALA A 6 8.33 21.35 -29.43
CA ALA A 6 7.61 22.38 -28.72
C ALA A 6 6.49 21.72 -27.90
N ALA A 7 6.47 21.98 -26.59
CA ALA A 7 5.45 21.48 -25.69
C ALA A 7 4.07 21.88 -26.21
N ASN A 8 3.12 20.92 -26.21
CA ASN A 8 1.77 21.14 -26.73
C ASN A 8 1.09 22.25 -25.91
N PRO A 9 0.78 23.42 -26.50
CA PRO A 9 0.19 24.55 -25.79
C PRO A 9 -1.25 24.27 -25.31
N LEU A 10 -1.89 23.19 -25.80
CA LEU A 10 -3.18 22.73 -25.28
C LEU A 10 -3.05 21.91 -23.98
N ALA A 11 -1.83 21.51 -23.59
CA ALA A 11 -1.56 20.82 -22.32
C ALA A 11 -1.34 21.80 -21.15
N GLU A 12 -1.16 23.09 -21.45
CA GLU A 12 -0.94 24.15 -20.46
C GLU A 12 -2.23 24.34 -19.64
N GLY A 13 -2.19 24.03 -18.33
CA GLY A 13 -3.36 24.05 -17.45
C GLY A 13 -4.13 22.72 -17.32
N LEU A 14 -3.81 21.68 -18.10
CA LEU A 14 -4.29 20.30 -17.86
C LEU A 14 -3.48 19.57 -16.78
N HIS A 15 -2.42 20.19 -16.27
CA HIS A 15 -1.48 19.62 -15.30
C HIS A 15 -1.98 19.57 -13.84
N ASP A 16 -3.21 20.00 -13.55
CA ASP A 16 -3.78 19.95 -12.18
C ASP A 16 -4.20 18.54 -11.72
N TYR A 17 -4.10 17.53 -12.60
CA TYR A 17 -4.11 16.13 -12.20
C TYR A 17 -2.89 15.44 -12.81
N ARG A 18 -1.86 15.16 -11.98
CA ARG A 18 -0.76 14.27 -12.38
C ARG A 18 -1.35 12.89 -12.71
N VAL A 19 -1.61 12.62 -13.98
CA VAL A 19 -1.92 11.27 -14.46
C VAL A 19 -0.63 10.46 -14.33
N ALA A 20 -0.67 9.37 -13.55
CA ALA A 20 0.50 8.51 -13.35
C ALA A 20 0.96 7.90 -14.68
N ASP A 21 2.24 7.52 -14.77
CA ASP A 21 2.73 6.79 -15.94
C ASP A 21 2.00 5.43 -16.07
N PRO A 22 1.76 4.94 -17.30
CA PRO A 22 1.24 3.59 -17.53
C PRO A 22 2.05 2.55 -16.75
N ALA A 23 1.35 1.59 -16.14
CA ALA A 23 1.96 0.53 -15.34
C ALA A 23 1.09 -0.73 -15.34
N VAL A 24 1.72 -1.88 -15.11
CA VAL A 24 1.00 -3.11 -14.77
C VAL A 24 1.03 -3.30 -13.26
N MET A 25 -0.16 -3.47 -12.65
CA MET A 25 -0.28 -3.92 -11.27
C MET A 25 -0.54 -5.41 -11.24
N VAL A 26 0.39 -6.16 -10.62
CA VAL A 26 0.21 -7.58 -10.32
C VAL A 26 -0.32 -7.70 -8.90
N ILE A 27 -1.49 -8.32 -8.72
CA ILE A 27 -2.07 -8.57 -7.41
C ILE A 27 -1.86 -10.03 -7.06
N PHE A 28 -0.88 -10.33 -6.22
CA PHE A 28 -0.73 -11.65 -5.62
C PHE A 28 -1.84 -11.86 -4.58
N GLY A 29 -2.54 -12.99 -4.63
CA GLY A 29 -3.74 -13.22 -3.82
C GLY A 29 -4.98 -12.51 -4.37
N ALA A 30 -5.09 -12.38 -5.70
CA ALA A 30 -6.17 -11.62 -6.36
C ALA A 30 -7.59 -12.09 -6.05
N THR A 31 -7.76 -13.36 -5.68
CA THR A 31 -9.04 -13.99 -5.31
C THR A 31 -9.38 -13.85 -3.82
N GLY A 32 -8.44 -13.33 -3.03
CA GLY A 32 -8.55 -13.21 -1.57
C GLY A 32 -9.47 -12.07 -1.11
N ASP A 33 -9.78 -12.09 0.19
CA ASP A 33 -10.74 -11.15 0.79
C ASP A 33 -10.30 -9.67 0.68
N LEU A 34 -9.01 -9.37 0.92
CA LEU A 34 -8.47 -8.01 0.78
C LEU A 34 -8.62 -7.50 -0.67
N SER A 35 -8.26 -8.33 -1.64
CA SER A 35 -8.36 -8.01 -3.06
C SER A 35 -9.80 -7.70 -3.47
N GLY A 36 -10.74 -8.57 -3.10
CA GLY A 36 -12.15 -8.40 -3.40
C GLY A 36 -12.82 -7.24 -2.66
N ARG A 37 -12.59 -7.09 -1.36
CA ARG A 37 -13.28 -6.06 -0.56
C ARG A 37 -12.67 -4.67 -0.68
N LYS A 38 -11.38 -4.55 -1.04
CA LYS A 38 -10.65 -3.28 -1.02
C LYS A 38 -9.98 -2.95 -2.34
N LEU A 39 -9.10 -3.81 -2.86
CA LEU A 39 -8.24 -3.45 -3.99
C LEU A 39 -9.01 -3.28 -5.30
N LEU A 40 -9.80 -4.28 -5.70
CA LEU A 40 -10.58 -4.23 -6.94
C LEU A 40 -11.61 -3.08 -6.92
N PRO A 41 -12.39 -2.86 -5.83
CA PRO A 41 -13.23 -1.69 -5.72
C PRO A 41 -12.46 -0.35 -5.74
N ALA A 42 -11.28 -0.26 -5.11
CA ALA A 42 -10.48 0.95 -5.12
C ALA A 42 -9.96 1.28 -6.52
N LEU A 43 -9.48 0.28 -7.27
CA LEU A 43 -9.02 0.44 -8.65
C LEU A 43 -10.17 0.85 -9.59
N TYR A 44 -11.36 0.25 -9.45
CA TYR A 44 -12.55 0.71 -10.17
C TYR A 44 -12.88 2.18 -9.86
N ASN A 45 -12.80 2.59 -8.59
CA ASN A 45 -13.04 3.99 -8.22
C ASN A 45 -12.00 4.94 -8.82
N LEU A 46 -10.73 4.54 -8.90
CA LEU A 46 -9.69 5.30 -9.62
C LEU A 46 -9.98 5.37 -11.12
N ALA A 47 -10.46 4.29 -11.74
CA ALA A 47 -10.89 4.28 -13.14
C ALA A 47 -12.06 5.26 -13.38
N LYS A 48 -13.08 5.21 -12.52
CA LYS A 48 -14.24 6.12 -12.55
C LYS A 48 -13.84 7.58 -12.39
N GLN A 49 -12.84 7.85 -11.55
CA GLN A 49 -12.26 9.17 -11.33
C GLN A 49 -11.25 9.60 -12.42
N ARG A 50 -11.04 8.76 -13.45
CA ARG A 50 -10.07 8.99 -14.53
C ARG A 50 -8.64 9.21 -14.02
N SER A 51 -8.30 8.61 -12.88
CA SER A 51 -6.99 8.71 -12.25
C SER A 51 -6.04 7.57 -12.64
N LEU A 52 -6.55 6.55 -13.34
CA LEU A 52 -5.70 5.52 -13.96
C LEU A 52 -5.29 5.96 -15.37
N PRO A 53 -4.02 5.79 -15.76
CA PRO A 53 -3.59 6.04 -17.13
C PRO A 53 -4.21 5.04 -18.10
N ALA A 54 -4.34 5.41 -19.38
CA ALA A 54 -4.95 4.57 -20.41
C ALA A 54 -4.24 3.22 -20.60
N GLY A 55 -2.92 3.17 -20.42
CA GLY A 55 -2.14 1.93 -20.50
C GLY A 55 -2.12 1.09 -19.22
N PHE A 56 -2.88 1.46 -18.18
CA PHE A 56 -2.89 0.70 -16.93
C PHE A 56 -3.54 -0.69 -17.12
N ALA A 57 -2.87 -1.73 -16.61
CA ALA A 57 -3.38 -3.09 -16.64
C ALA A 57 -3.27 -3.75 -15.26
N VAL A 58 -4.16 -4.72 -15.01
CA VAL A 58 -4.14 -5.52 -13.78
C VAL A 58 -3.95 -6.99 -14.14
N VAL A 59 -2.99 -7.64 -13.50
CA VAL A 59 -2.81 -9.10 -13.54
C VAL A 59 -3.16 -9.66 -12.18
N GLY A 60 -4.24 -10.43 -12.09
CA GLY A 60 -4.50 -11.25 -10.93
C GLY A 60 -3.57 -12.45 -10.90
N ALA A 61 -2.87 -12.67 -9.78
CA ALA A 61 -1.99 -13.82 -9.59
C ALA A 61 -2.38 -14.58 -8.32
N ALA A 62 -2.89 -15.81 -8.46
CA ALA A 62 -3.25 -16.65 -7.32
C ALA A 62 -3.10 -18.15 -7.67
N MET A 63 -3.19 -19.00 -6.65
CA MET A 63 -3.08 -20.46 -6.81
C MET A 63 -4.34 -21.09 -7.40
N ASP A 64 -5.48 -20.39 -7.34
CA ASP A 64 -6.76 -20.86 -7.86
C ASP A 64 -6.67 -21.06 -9.38
N ASP A 65 -7.28 -22.15 -9.86
CA ASP A 65 -7.35 -22.44 -11.29
C ASP A 65 -8.55 -21.71 -11.90
N LEU A 66 -8.35 -20.46 -12.29
CA LEU A 66 -9.37 -19.60 -12.88
C LEU A 66 -9.00 -19.21 -14.30
N THR A 67 -10.02 -19.13 -15.16
CA THR A 67 -9.91 -18.44 -16.45
C THR A 67 -9.95 -16.93 -16.26
N GLU A 68 -9.48 -16.17 -17.24
CA GLU A 68 -9.57 -14.70 -17.20
C GLU A 68 -11.03 -14.22 -17.07
N ASP A 69 -11.98 -14.86 -17.77
CA ASP A 69 -13.41 -14.53 -17.67
C ASP A 69 -13.98 -14.81 -16.29
N ALA A 70 -13.58 -15.92 -15.65
CA ALA A 70 -13.99 -16.22 -14.29
C ALA A 70 -13.43 -15.18 -13.30
N PHE A 71 -12.18 -14.74 -13.49
CA PHE A 71 -11.60 -13.67 -12.68
C PHE A 71 -12.29 -12.32 -12.90
N ARG A 72 -12.63 -11.95 -14.13
CA ARG A 72 -13.38 -10.72 -14.44
C ARG A 72 -14.78 -10.75 -13.81
N LYS A 73 -15.47 -11.89 -13.89
CA LYS A 73 -16.76 -12.08 -13.21
C LYS A 73 -16.62 -11.90 -11.69
N HIS A 74 -15.62 -12.55 -11.09
CA HIS A 74 -15.32 -12.37 -9.66
C HIS A 74 -15.08 -10.90 -9.31
N ALA A 75 -14.26 -10.19 -10.09
CA ALA A 75 -13.99 -8.78 -9.88
C ALA A 75 -15.26 -7.93 -9.97
N SER A 76 -16.10 -8.17 -10.98
CA SER A 76 -17.40 -7.51 -11.15
C SER A 76 -18.28 -7.67 -9.90
N GLU A 77 -18.47 -8.91 -9.44
CA GLU A 77 -19.27 -9.23 -8.25
C GLU A 77 -18.76 -8.50 -7.00
N LYS A 78 -17.43 -8.49 -6.81
CA LYS A 78 -16.80 -7.80 -5.67
C LYS A 78 -16.93 -6.27 -5.76
N ILE A 79 -16.79 -5.69 -6.95
CA ILE A 79 -16.96 -4.25 -7.18
C ILE A 79 -18.40 -3.83 -6.89
N HIS A 80 -19.39 -4.57 -7.37
CA HIS A 80 -20.80 -4.30 -7.04
C HIS A 80 -21.06 -4.37 -5.54
N ALA A 81 -20.50 -5.37 -4.86
CA ALA A 81 -20.74 -5.57 -3.43
C ALA A 81 -20.04 -4.55 -2.52
N PHE A 82 -18.82 -4.12 -2.87
CA PHE A 82 -17.95 -3.39 -1.92
C PHE A 82 -17.49 -2.01 -2.38
N SER A 83 -17.80 -1.59 -3.62
CA SER A 83 -17.47 -0.21 -4.03
C SER A 83 -18.28 0.80 -3.23
N ARG A 84 -17.57 1.79 -2.69
CA ARG A 84 -18.16 2.96 -2.00
C ARG A 84 -18.98 3.85 -2.92
N THR A 85 -18.74 3.80 -4.22
CA THR A 85 -19.43 4.64 -5.19
C THR A 85 -20.49 3.82 -5.89
N GLN A 86 -21.74 4.14 -5.56
CA GLN A 86 -22.95 3.54 -6.12
C GLN A 86 -23.83 4.63 -6.75
N PRO A 87 -24.60 4.32 -7.81
CA PRO A 87 -24.59 3.05 -8.54
C PRO A 87 -23.28 2.83 -9.32
N ILE A 88 -23.00 1.57 -9.64
CA ILE A 88 -21.91 1.20 -10.56
C ILE A 88 -22.24 1.72 -11.96
N ASP A 89 -21.22 2.24 -12.65
CA ASP A 89 -21.31 2.68 -14.04
C ASP A 89 -20.83 1.53 -14.92
N ASP A 90 -21.76 0.90 -15.64
CA ASP A 90 -21.48 -0.31 -16.44
C ASP A 90 -20.43 -0.05 -17.53
N ARG A 91 -20.39 1.16 -18.12
CA ARG A 91 -19.41 1.47 -19.18
C ARG A 91 -18.00 1.55 -18.61
N VAL A 92 -17.86 2.19 -17.44
CA VAL A 92 -16.57 2.27 -16.73
C VAL A 92 -16.17 0.89 -16.24
N LEU A 93 -17.11 0.12 -15.71
CA LEU A 93 -16.86 -1.23 -15.23
C LEU A 93 -16.38 -2.14 -16.36
N ASP A 94 -17.08 -2.20 -17.49
CA ASP A 94 -16.70 -3.03 -18.64
C ASP A 94 -15.31 -2.68 -19.16
N THR A 95 -15.02 -1.37 -19.27
CA THR A 95 -13.70 -0.88 -19.67
C THR A 95 -12.63 -1.32 -18.67
N PHE A 96 -12.88 -1.18 -17.38
CA PHE A 96 -11.96 -1.62 -16.33
C PHE A 96 -11.75 -3.14 -16.35
N LEU A 97 -12.82 -3.94 -16.41
CA LEU A 97 -12.73 -5.39 -16.46
C LEU A 97 -11.96 -5.88 -17.69
N SER A 98 -12.02 -5.16 -18.81
CA SER A 98 -11.23 -5.50 -20.00
C SER A 98 -9.71 -5.38 -19.79
N SER A 99 -9.26 -4.55 -18.85
CA SER A 99 -7.84 -4.41 -18.50
C SER A 99 -7.36 -5.42 -17.45
N LEU A 100 -8.27 -6.26 -16.93
CA LEU A 100 -7.95 -7.35 -16.02
C LEU A 100 -7.60 -8.61 -16.81
N THR A 101 -6.50 -9.23 -16.39
CA THR A 101 -6.04 -10.56 -16.83
C THR A 101 -5.71 -11.40 -15.61
N TYR A 102 -5.52 -12.71 -15.79
CA TYR A 102 -5.25 -13.64 -14.70
C TYR A 102 -4.16 -14.63 -15.08
N VAL A 103 -3.26 -14.92 -14.14
CA VAL A 103 -2.23 -15.94 -14.26
C VAL A 103 -2.25 -16.79 -13.00
N LYS A 104 -2.37 -18.10 -13.15
CA LYS A 104 -2.20 -19.04 -12.03
C LYS A 104 -0.73 -19.05 -11.61
N VAL A 105 -0.45 -18.74 -10.35
CA VAL A 105 0.91 -18.69 -9.81
C VAL A 105 0.99 -19.40 -8.47
N ASP A 106 1.79 -20.46 -8.41
CA ASP A 106 2.30 -21.05 -7.18
C ASP A 106 3.55 -20.31 -6.72
N PHE A 107 3.50 -19.70 -5.53
CA PHE A 107 4.60 -18.88 -5.01
C PHE A 107 5.89 -19.68 -4.74
N GLY A 108 5.82 -21.02 -4.75
CA GLY A 108 6.98 -21.90 -4.64
C GLY A 108 7.65 -22.25 -5.98
N LYS A 109 7.05 -21.92 -7.13
CA LYS A 109 7.50 -22.39 -8.45
C LYS A 109 8.02 -21.26 -9.33
N LEU A 110 9.31 -21.30 -9.65
CA LEU A 110 9.95 -20.32 -10.54
C LEU A 110 9.33 -20.27 -11.95
N GLU A 111 8.91 -21.42 -12.49
CA GLU A 111 8.31 -21.49 -13.83
C GLU A 111 7.01 -20.68 -13.94
N ASP A 112 6.21 -20.63 -12.87
CA ASP A 112 4.99 -19.82 -12.84
C ASP A 112 5.30 -18.32 -12.87
N PHE A 113 6.41 -17.89 -12.25
CA PHE A 113 6.88 -16.50 -12.36
C PHE A 113 7.46 -16.19 -13.74
N LYS A 114 8.07 -17.16 -14.43
CA LYS A 114 8.48 -16.97 -15.83
C LYS A 114 7.26 -16.81 -16.74
N ALA A 115 6.21 -17.60 -16.53
CA ALA A 115 4.94 -17.45 -17.26
C ALA A 115 4.28 -16.09 -16.98
N LEU A 116 4.29 -15.64 -15.72
CA LEU A 116 3.89 -14.27 -15.38
C LEU A 116 4.71 -13.23 -16.14
N GLY A 117 6.03 -13.41 -16.23
CA GLY A 117 6.93 -12.55 -17.00
C GLY A 117 6.55 -12.43 -18.48
N GLN A 118 6.19 -13.55 -19.12
CA GLN A 118 5.72 -13.55 -20.52
C GLN A 118 4.44 -12.72 -20.67
N LYS A 119 3.45 -12.92 -19.78
CA LYS A 119 2.21 -12.11 -19.79
C LYS A 119 2.49 -10.62 -19.60
N LEU A 120 3.45 -10.26 -18.74
CA LEU A 120 3.83 -8.86 -18.52
C LEU A 120 4.47 -8.22 -19.76
N GLN A 121 5.23 -8.97 -20.55
CA GLN A 121 5.83 -8.50 -21.80
C GLN A 121 4.78 -8.31 -22.91
N GLU A 122 3.79 -9.21 -22.99
CA GLU A 122 2.64 -9.07 -23.89
C GLU A 122 1.85 -7.79 -23.59
N LEU A 123 1.60 -7.53 -22.30
CA LEU A 123 0.90 -6.33 -21.86
C LEU A 123 1.71 -5.05 -22.12
N ASP A 124 3.04 -5.07 -21.96
CA ASP A 124 3.87 -3.92 -22.31
C ASP A 124 3.71 -3.51 -23.76
N SER A 125 3.74 -4.51 -24.65
CA SER A 125 3.62 -4.30 -26.08
C SER A 125 2.22 -3.82 -26.47
N THR A 126 1.18 -4.41 -25.88
CA THR A 126 -0.22 -4.11 -26.21
C THR A 126 -0.65 -2.74 -25.67
N ASN A 127 -0.22 -2.41 -24.45
CA ASN A 127 -0.67 -1.23 -23.73
C ASN A 127 0.35 -0.08 -23.72
N HIS A 128 1.47 -0.22 -24.43
CA HIS A 128 2.55 0.76 -24.52
C HIS A 128 3.12 1.15 -23.15
N ILE A 129 3.33 0.15 -22.28
CA ILE A 129 3.82 0.35 -20.92
C ILE A 129 5.36 0.29 -20.95
N PRO A 130 6.08 1.28 -20.36
CA PRO A 130 7.54 1.34 -20.43
C PRO A 130 8.26 0.36 -19.48
N GLY A 131 7.60 -0.71 -19.05
CA GLY A 131 8.10 -1.66 -18.06
C GLY A 131 7.77 -1.32 -16.60
N ASN A 132 6.96 -0.29 -16.32
CA ASN A 132 6.55 0.03 -14.95
C ASN A 132 5.72 -1.11 -14.32
N ARG A 133 6.10 -1.54 -13.12
CA ARG A 133 5.48 -2.63 -12.35
C ARG A 133 5.13 -2.23 -10.92
N ILE A 134 3.96 -2.69 -10.48
CA ILE A 134 3.54 -2.65 -9.08
C ILE A 134 3.15 -4.07 -8.66
N PHE A 135 3.92 -4.69 -7.78
CA PHE A 135 3.67 -6.01 -7.23
C PHE A 135 2.96 -5.87 -5.88
N TYR A 136 1.64 -6.04 -5.85
CA TYR A 136 0.84 -5.97 -4.63
C TYR A 136 0.70 -7.35 -3.99
N CYS A 137 1.28 -7.53 -2.81
CA CYS A 137 1.19 -8.76 -2.03
C CYS A 137 -0.06 -8.74 -1.14
N ALA A 138 -1.22 -9.09 -1.70
CA ALA A 138 -2.48 -9.26 -0.95
C ALA A 138 -2.60 -10.69 -0.39
N THR A 139 -1.50 -11.19 0.19
CA THR A 139 -1.32 -12.57 0.63
C THR A 139 -0.93 -12.61 2.12
N PRO A 140 -0.94 -13.78 2.78
CA PRO A 140 -0.45 -13.89 4.15
C PRO A 140 1.04 -13.55 4.27
N PRO A 141 1.50 -12.92 5.37
CA PRO A 141 2.87 -12.43 5.55
C PRO A 141 4.02 -13.41 5.24
N PRO A 142 3.94 -14.71 5.58
CA PRO A 142 5.01 -15.66 5.26
C PRO A 142 5.33 -15.75 3.76
N THR A 143 4.36 -15.41 2.90
CA THR A 143 4.54 -15.51 1.44
C THR A 143 5.31 -14.35 0.83
N TYR A 144 5.44 -13.20 1.52
CA TYR A 144 6.08 -12.00 0.94
C TYR A 144 7.54 -12.24 0.57
N GLN A 145 8.28 -12.96 1.42
CA GLN A 145 9.67 -13.32 1.17
C GLN A 145 9.78 -14.23 -0.05
N SER A 146 8.93 -15.26 -0.12
CA SER A 146 8.89 -16.17 -1.28
C SER A 146 8.58 -15.42 -2.58
N ILE A 147 7.57 -14.55 -2.58
CA ILE A 147 7.20 -13.74 -3.75
C ILE A 147 8.37 -12.85 -4.18
N ALA A 148 8.99 -12.11 -3.25
CA ALA A 148 10.10 -11.23 -3.57
C ALA A 148 11.30 -12.00 -4.16
N LEU A 149 11.67 -13.13 -3.56
CA LEU A 149 12.79 -13.96 -4.05
C LEU A 149 12.49 -14.58 -5.43
N GLN A 150 11.25 -14.99 -5.68
CA GLN A 150 10.86 -15.52 -7.00
C GLN A 150 10.81 -14.42 -8.07
N LEU A 151 10.33 -13.22 -7.73
CA LEU A 151 10.42 -12.06 -8.61
C LEU A 151 11.89 -11.77 -9.00
N GLN A 152 12.81 -11.85 -8.03
CA GLN A 152 14.24 -11.73 -8.30
C GLN A 152 14.76 -12.84 -9.22
N ALA A 153 14.46 -14.09 -8.89
CA ALA A 153 14.93 -15.26 -9.63
C ALA A 153 14.41 -15.29 -11.09
N ALA A 154 13.20 -14.77 -11.31
CA ALA A 154 12.62 -14.61 -12.64
C ALA A 154 13.05 -13.32 -13.37
N GLY A 155 13.83 -12.45 -12.72
CA GLY A 155 14.27 -11.16 -13.28
C GLY A 155 13.15 -10.12 -13.42
N LEU A 156 12.05 -10.27 -12.67
CA LEU A 156 10.88 -9.39 -12.73
C LEU A 156 10.96 -8.16 -11.81
N ASN A 157 11.99 -8.06 -10.98
CA ASN A 157 12.23 -6.92 -10.09
C ASN A 157 13.14 -5.85 -10.72
N THR A 158 13.60 -6.05 -11.96
CA THR A 158 14.52 -5.16 -12.68
C THR A 158 14.09 -5.02 -14.13
N GLY A 159 14.39 -3.88 -14.76
CA GLY A 159 14.04 -3.63 -16.16
C GLY A 159 13.94 -2.14 -16.45
N SER A 160 13.32 -1.78 -17.57
CA SER A 160 12.93 -0.40 -17.85
C SER A 160 11.78 0.03 -16.94
N GLY A 161 11.73 1.31 -16.56
CA GLY A 161 10.69 1.82 -15.66
C GLY A 161 10.88 1.41 -14.20
N PHE A 162 9.93 1.80 -13.35
CA PHE A 162 9.99 1.50 -11.92
C PHE A 162 9.45 0.10 -11.62
N HIS A 163 10.00 -0.56 -10.60
CA HIS A 163 9.55 -1.85 -10.10
C HIS A 163 9.30 -1.74 -8.61
N ARG A 164 8.03 -1.69 -8.21
CA ARG A 164 7.65 -1.45 -6.81
C ARG A 164 6.97 -2.67 -6.23
N ILE A 165 7.25 -2.97 -4.97
CA ILE A 165 6.55 -3.99 -4.20
C ILE A 165 5.72 -3.32 -3.10
N VAL A 166 4.49 -3.78 -2.95
CA VAL A 166 3.54 -3.33 -1.94
C VAL A 166 3.25 -4.51 -1.01
N VAL A 167 3.51 -4.34 0.29
CA VAL A 167 3.30 -5.39 1.31
C VAL A 167 2.38 -4.88 2.41
N GLU A 168 1.54 -5.77 2.95
CA GLU A 168 0.55 -5.45 3.99
C GLU A 168 1.01 -5.88 5.38
N LYS A 169 0.45 -5.24 6.42
CA LYS A 169 0.68 -5.69 7.80
C LYS A 169 0.16 -7.12 8.03
N PRO A 170 0.75 -7.90 8.96
CA PRO A 170 1.90 -7.56 9.81
C PRO A 170 3.27 -7.69 9.10
N PHE A 171 4.20 -6.81 9.47
CA PHE A 171 5.57 -6.76 8.94
C PHE A 171 6.56 -7.58 9.78
N GLY A 172 6.16 -8.77 10.20
CA GLY A 172 6.79 -9.54 11.28
C GLY A 172 5.97 -9.51 12.56
N PHE A 173 6.31 -10.38 13.50
CA PHE A 173 5.60 -10.55 14.78
C PHE A 173 6.41 -10.05 15.99
N ASP A 174 7.68 -9.75 15.75
CA ASP A 174 8.67 -9.22 16.69
C ASP A 174 9.79 -8.49 15.91
N LEU A 175 10.77 -7.95 16.64
CA LEU A 175 11.89 -7.23 16.05
C LEU A 175 12.74 -8.09 15.11
N THR A 176 12.94 -9.37 15.44
CA THR A 176 13.79 -10.29 14.67
C THR A 176 13.16 -10.58 13.31
N SER A 177 11.92 -11.08 13.31
CA SER A 177 11.17 -11.38 12.09
C SER A 177 10.94 -10.13 11.22
N ALA A 178 10.74 -8.96 11.82
CA ALA A 178 10.64 -7.70 11.08
C ALA A 178 11.95 -7.30 10.38
N ARG A 179 13.08 -7.52 11.03
CA ARG A 179 14.41 -7.29 10.44
C ARG A 179 14.69 -8.28 9.32
N GLU A 180 14.36 -9.56 9.50
CA GLU A 180 14.52 -10.59 8.46
C GLU A 180 13.69 -10.28 7.20
N LEU A 181 12.42 -9.90 7.39
CA LEU A 181 11.57 -9.46 6.28
C LEU A 181 12.16 -8.24 5.58
N THR A 182 12.59 -7.23 6.35
CA THR A 182 13.18 -6.01 5.81
C THR A 182 14.45 -6.31 5.01
N GLN A 183 15.36 -7.12 5.55
CA GLN A 183 16.58 -7.53 4.87
C GLN A 183 16.28 -8.30 3.59
N THR A 184 15.28 -9.17 3.60
CA THR A 184 14.88 -9.93 2.41
C THR A 184 14.36 -9.00 1.32
N LEU A 185 13.46 -8.08 1.66
CA LEU A 185 12.93 -7.11 0.71
C LEU A 185 14.02 -6.20 0.16
N GLN A 186 14.94 -5.71 1.01
CA GLN A 186 16.04 -4.83 0.62
C GLN A 186 17.11 -5.51 -0.25
N LYS A 187 17.21 -6.85 -0.22
CA LYS A 187 18.05 -7.61 -1.16
C LYS A 187 17.48 -7.63 -2.58
N VAL A 188 16.17 -7.42 -2.72
CA VAL A 188 15.44 -7.54 -4.00
C VAL A 188 15.05 -6.18 -4.56
N PHE A 189 14.59 -5.27 -3.70
CA PHE A 189 14.09 -3.95 -4.06
C PHE A 189 14.84 -2.87 -3.28
N ALA A 190 15.14 -1.76 -3.93
CA ALA A 190 15.58 -0.55 -3.24
C ALA A 190 14.49 -0.05 -2.28
N GLU A 191 14.87 0.63 -1.20
CA GLU A 191 13.93 1.04 -0.13
C GLU A 191 12.83 2.01 -0.64
N ASP A 192 13.14 2.83 -1.65
CA ASP A 192 12.17 3.72 -2.32
C ASP A 192 11.14 2.98 -3.19
N SER A 193 11.37 1.69 -3.41
CA SER A 193 10.53 0.79 -4.18
C SER A 193 9.72 -0.17 -3.29
N VAL A 194 9.88 -0.10 -1.97
CA VAL A 194 9.17 -0.94 -1.00
C VAL A 194 8.09 -0.12 -0.28
N PHE A 195 6.84 -0.37 -0.63
CA PHE A 195 5.66 0.30 -0.07
C PHE A 195 5.03 -0.60 1.00
N ARG A 196 5.23 -0.23 2.26
CA ARG A 196 4.66 -0.93 3.41
C ARG A 196 3.31 -0.31 3.75
N ILE A 197 2.23 -1.01 3.40
CA ILE A 197 0.87 -0.48 3.55
C ILE A 197 0.45 -0.45 4.99
N TYR A 198 -0.09 0.71 5.32
CA TYR A 198 -0.72 0.93 6.57
C TYR A 198 -1.87 1.90 6.34
N HIS A 199 -3.08 1.37 6.40
CA HIS A 199 -4.26 2.06 5.87
C HIS A 199 -4.69 3.29 6.68
N TYR A 200 -4.30 3.42 7.96
CA TYR A 200 -4.62 4.61 8.76
C TYR A 200 -3.93 5.87 8.21
N LEU A 201 -2.72 5.75 7.64
CA LEU A 201 -2.04 6.88 6.99
C LEU A 201 -2.75 7.34 5.69
N GLY A 202 -3.65 6.51 5.15
CA GLY A 202 -4.52 6.87 4.03
C GLY A 202 -5.83 7.55 4.44
N LYS A 203 -6.12 7.67 5.75
CA LYS A 203 -7.31 8.36 6.24
C LYS A 203 -7.10 9.87 6.14
N GLU A 204 -8.08 10.56 5.57
CA GLU A 204 -8.05 12.02 5.37
C GLU A 204 -7.75 12.78 6.67
N THR A 205 -8.42 12.43 7.77
CA THR A 205 -8.22 13.07 9.07
C THR A 205 -6.82 12.86 9.64
N VAL A 206 -6.17 11.73 9.33
CA VAL A 206 -4.79 11.45 9.75
C VAL A 206 -3.81 12.28 8.93
N GLN A 207 -4.04 12.43 7.63
CA GLN A 207 -3.23 13.29 6.76
C GLN A 207 -3.37 14.77 7.15
N ASN A 208 -4.57 15.19 7.58
CA ASN A 208 -4.83 16.55 8.02
C ASN A 208 -4.06 16.97 9.29
N ILE A 209 -3.48 16.05 10.07
CA ILE A 209 -2.63 16.40 11.21
C ILE A 209 -1.47 17.30 10.77
N LEU A 210 -0.84 16.99 9.63
CA LEU A 210 0.29 17.76 9.12
C LEU A 210 -0.12 19.17 8.70
N ALA A 211 -1.23 19.30 7.99
CA ALA A 211 -1.77 20.60 7.58
C ALA A 211 -2.22 21.41 8.81
N PHE A 212 -2.91 20.78 9.76
CA PHE A 212 -3.36 21.42 10.99
C PHE A 212 -2.21 22.01 11.79
N ARG A 213 -1.12 21.25 11.98
CA ARG A 213 0.04 21.69 12.76
C ARG A 213 0.86 22.74 12.00
N PHE A 214 1.32 22.39 10.81
CA PHE A 214 2.41 23.13 10.17
C PHE A 214 1.94 24.21 9.18
N ALA A 215 0.67 24.22 8.76
CA ALA A 215 0.13 25.29 7.90
C ALA A 215 -0.55 26.41 8.69
N ASN A 216 -0.65 26.29 10.02
CA ASN A 216 -1.36 27.25 10.86
C ASN A 216 -0.40 27.90 11.87
N SER A 217 -0.13 29.20 11.67
CA SER A 217 0.74 30.00 12.55
C SER A 217 0.25 30.12 13.99
N ILE A 218 -1.03 29.83 14.25
CA ILE A 218 -1.63 29.88 15.59
C ILE A 218 -1.32 28.59 16.36
N PHE A 219 -1.37 27.42 15.72
CA PHE A 219 -1.28 26.14 16.41
C PHE A 219 0.16 25.70 16.70
N GLU A 220 1.08 25.86 15.74
CA GLU A 220 2.44 25.35 15.92
C GLU A 220 3.17 25.95 17.14
N PRO A 221 3.09 27.27 17.44
CA PRO A 221 3.70 27.83 18.64
C PRO A 221 3.11 27.28 19.96
N MET A 222 1.90 26.73 19.92
CA MET A 222 1.24 26.12 21.08
C MET A 222 1.57 24.63 21.22
N TRP A 223 2.20 24.01 20.23
CA TRP A 223 2.38 22.57 20.14
C TRP A 223 3.62 22.06 20.90
N ASN A 224 3.72 22.38 22.18
CA ASN A 224 4.87 22.01 23.02
C ASN A 224 4.50 21.86 24.51
N THR A 225 5.44 21.34 25.30
CA THR A 225 5.26 21.02 26.72
C THR A 225 4.99 22.21 27.64
N ASN A 226 5.17 23.46 27.17
CA ASN A 226 4.82 24.64 27.98
C ASN A 226 3.32 24.93 27.97
N LEU A 227 2.59 24.43 26.96
CA LEU A 227 1.18 24.72 26.73
C LEU A 227 0.30 23.48 26.63
N ILE A 228 0.88 22.32 26.30
CA ILE A 228 0.19 21.03 26.28
C ILE A 228 0.51 20.28 27.57
N ASP A 229 -0.54 20.02 28.36
CA ASP A 229 -0.47 19.17 29.56
C ASP A 229 -0.36 17.68 29.19
N SER A 230 -1.24 17.20 28.31
CA SER A 230 -1.25 15.79 27.89
C SER A 230 -1.87 15.61 26.50
N VAL A 231 -1.52 14.49 25.86
CA VAL A 231 -2.05 14.05 24.56
C VAL A 231 -2.67 12.67 24.73
N GLN A 232 -3.91 12.52 24.26
CA GLN A 232 -4.64 11.25 24.31
C GLN A 232 -4.93 10.76 22.90
N ILE A 233 -4.55 9.52 22.60
CA ILE A 233 -4.83 8.84 21.34
C ILE A 233 -5.73 7.64 21.65
N THR A 234 -6.97 7.70 21.21
CA THR A 234 -7.97 6.65 21.43
C THR A 234 -8.28 5.93 20.13
N VAL A 235 -8.17 4.60 20.15
CA VAL A 235 -8.67 3.72 19.11
C VAL A 235 -9.70 2.81 19.76
N ALA A 236 -10.97 3.04 19.45
CA ALA A 236 -12.10 2.29 19.99
C ALA A 236 -12.87 1.62 18.85
N GLU A 237 -13.28 0.37 19.07
CA GLU A 237 -14.04 -0.44 18.12
C GLU A 237 -15.30 -0.96 18.84
N ASP A 238 -16.44 -0.93 18.15
CA ASP A 238 -17.72 -1.47 18.62
C ASP A 238 -17.90 -2.95 18.24
N ILE A 239 -17.06 -3.45 17.34
CA ILE A 239 -17.07 -4.82 16.83
C ILE A 239 -16.14 -5.69 17.69
N GLY A 240 -16.54 -6.94 17.93
CA GLY A 240 -15.73 -7.92 18.65
C GLY A 240 -14.62 -8.54 17.79
N ILE A 241 -14.10 -9.68 18.24
CA ILE A 241 -13.04 -10.41 17.53
C ILE A 241 -13.55 -11.03 16.20
N GLU A 242 -14.87 -11.25 16.08
CA GLU A 242 -15.53 -11.86 14.92
C GLU A 242 -14.81 -13.15 14.48
N GLY A 243 -14.68 -13.39 13.17
CA GLY A 243 -13.97 -14.54 12.60
C GLY A 243 -12.44 -14.50 12.71
N ARG A 244 -11.85 -13.50 13.39
CA ARG A 244 -10.38 -13.31 13.46
C ARG A 244 -9.75 -13.88 14.73
N GLY A 245 -10.48 -14.70 15.50
CA GLY A 245 -10.05 -15.28 16.78
C GLY A 245 -8.64 -15.85 16.79
N ALA A 246 -8.34 -16.75 15.85
CA ALA A 246 -7.04 -17.43 15.79
C ALA A 246 -5.84 -16.48 15.53
N TYR A 247 -6.07 -15.36 14.83
CA TYR A 247 -5.06 -14.33 14.64
C TYR A 247 -4.95 -13.45 15.89
N TYR A 248 -6.09 -12.99 16.41
CA TYR A 248 -6.14 -12.02 17.50
C TYR A 248 -5.60 -12.60 18.80
N ASP A 249 -5.82 -13.88 19.08
CA ASP A 249 -5.29 -14.59 20.25
C ASP A 249 -3.75 -14.52 20.34
N LYS A 250 -3.07 -14.54 19.19
CA LYS A 250 -1.60 -14.43 19.11
C LYS A 250 -1.12 -12.99 19.07
N ALA A 251 -1.88 -12.10 18.43
CA ALA A 251 -1.50 -10.72 18.21
C ALA A 251 -1.76 -9.83 19.44
N GLY A 252 -2.99 -9.88 19.96
CA GLY A 252 -3.57 -8.95 20.93
C GLY A 252 -3.68 -7.53 20.39
N ALA A 253 -4.34 -6.65 21.16
CA ALA A 253 -4.46 -5.22 20.85
C ALA A 253 -3.10 -4.54 20.66
N MET A 254 -2.07 -5.01 21.39
CA MET A 254 -0.71 -4.47 21.30
C MET A 254 -0.14 -4.58 19.88
N ARG A 255 -0.23 -5.75 19.23
CA ARG A 255 0.30 -5.93 17.87
C ARG A 255 -0.70 -5.52 16.79
N ASP A 256 -2.00 -5.71 17.01
CA ASP A 256 -2.98 -5.38 15.96
C ASP A 256 -3.22 -3.87 15.83
N ILE A 257 -3.21 -3.13 16.96
CA ILE A 257 -3.51 -1.71 17.02
C ILE A 257 -2.30 -0.88 17.48
N ILE A 258 -1.78 -1.09 18.69
CA ILE A 258 -0.87 -0.11 19.31
C ILE A 258 0.47 0.01 18.54
N GLN A 259 1.11 -1.12 18.23
CA GLN A 259 2.42 -1.17 17.57
C GLN A 259 2.41 -0.50 16.19
N ASN A 260 1.25 -0.41 15.54
CA ASN A 260 1.10 0.16 14.22
C ASN A 260 0.21 1.42 14.25
N HIS A 261 -1.11 1.29 14.44
CA HIS A 261 -2.17 2.33 14.65
C HIS A 261 -1.73 3.41 15.64
N GLY A 262 -1.46 3.02 16.88
CA GLY A 262 -1.03 3.96 17.91
C GLY A 262 0.27 4.69 17.55
N LEU A 263 1.34 3.94 17.24
CA LEU A 263 2.67 4.52 17.06
C LEU A 263 2.80 5.46 15.85
N GLN A 264 2.07 5.22 14.74
CA GLN A 264 2.08 6.16 13.61
C GLN A 264 1.38 7.48 13.97
N LEU A 265 0.29 7.42 14.73
CA LEU A 265 -0.39 8.62 15.22
C LEU A 265 0.49 9.38 16.21
N VAL A 266 1.18 8.69 17.13
CA VAL A 266 2.18 9.30 18.02
C VAL A 266 3.25 10.02 17.19
N ALA A 267 3.80 9.35 16.17
CA ALA A 267 4.84 9.95 15.33
C ALA A 267 4.36 11.21 14.60
N LEU A 268 3.17 11.21 14.00
CA LEU A 268 2.62 12.38 13.32
C LEU A 268 2.26 13.52 14.28
N THR A 269 1.76 13.17 15.47
CA THR A 269 1.37 14.13 16.49
C THR A 269 2.58 14.80 17.15
N ALA A 270 3.69 14.09 17.32
CA ALA A 270 4.84 14.58 18.07
C ALA A 270 6.07 14.96 17.22
N MET A 271 6.05 14.73 15.90
CA MET A 271 7.19 15.09 15.03
C MET A 271 7.42 16.60 15.01
N GLU A 272 8.67 17.04 14.82
CA GLU A 272 8.96 18.44 14.54
C GLU A 272 8.47 18.84 13.14
N PRO A 273 8.35 20.14 12.84
CA PRO A 273 8.15 20.61 11.47
C PRO A 273 9.26 20.07 10.55
N PRO A 274 8.91 19.36 9.47
CA PRO A 274 9.90 18.85 8.55
C PRO A 274 10.54 20.01 7.76
N LEU A 275 11.81 19.86 7.37
CA LEU A 275 12.53 20.86 6.56
C LEU A 275 11.83 21.15 5.22
N ALA A 276 11.14 20.14 4.68
CA ALA A 276 10.33 20.22 3.47
C ALA A 276 9.21 19.18 3.53
N PHE A 277 8.18 19.36 2.71
CA PHE A 277 7.08 18.39 2.55
C PHE A 277 7.36 17.33 1.47
N ASP A 278 8.59 16.83 1.43
CA ASP A 278 8.92 15.61 0.68
C ASP A 278 8.87 14.36 1.58
N ALA A 279 8.79 13.19 0.96
CA ALA A 279 8.55 11.94 1.67
C ALA A 279 9.64 11.60 2.70
N ASN A 280 10.91 11.94 2.42
CA ASN A 280 12.02 11.59 3.30
C ASN A 280 12.14 12.57 4.46
N ALA A 281 11.99 13.87 4.21
CA ALA A 281 12.00 14.87 5.27
C ALA A 281 10.89 14.61 6.32
N VAL A 282 9.69 14.25 5.87
CA VAL A 282 8.60 13.84 6.79
C VAL A 282 8.93 12.53 7.51
N ARG A 283 9.53 11.55 6.83
CA ARG A 283 9.91 10.26 7.43
C ARG A 283 10.98 10.44 8.52
N ASP A 284 11.95 11.31 8.30
CA ASP A 284 13.05 11.54 9.23
C ASP A 284 12.53 12.11 10.57
N GLU A 285 11.64 13.10 10.53
CA GLU A 285 11.06 13.65 11.75
C GLU A 285 10.14 12.66 12.48
N LYS A 286 9.42 11.80 11.75
CA LYS A 286 8.67 10.69 12.35
C LYS A 286 9.61 9.69 13.05
N VAL A 287 10.73 9.34 12.43
CA VAL A 287 11.71 8.40 13.00
C VAL A 287 12.39 9.00 14.23
N LYS A 288 12.66 10.31 14.23
CA LYS A 288 13.23 11.03 15.38
C LYS A 288 12.35 10.88 16.62
N VAL A 289 11.02 11.03 16.48
CA VAL A 289 10.06 10.77 17.58
C VAL A 289 10.20 9.35 18.09
N LEU A 290 10.13 8.36 17.19
CA LEU A 290 10.15 6.95 17.59
C LEU A 290 11.45 6.56 18.31
N ARG A 291 12.58 7.18 17.96
CA ARG A 291 13.87 7.00 18.65
C ARG A 291 13.92 7.68 20.02
N ALA A 292 13.14 8.73 20.22
CA ALA A 292 13.06 9.46 21.48
C ALA A 292 12.07 8.84 22.48
N ILE A 293 11.19 7.93 22.04
CA ILE A 293 10.29 7.19 22.93
C ILE A 293 11.14 6.35 23.91
N ARG A 294 10.93 6.57 25.20
CA ARG A 294 11.53 5.75 26.26
C ARG A 294 10.91 4.34 26.21
N PRO A 295 11.71 3.28 26.02
CA PRO A 295 11.19 1.92 26.05
C PRO A 295 10.64 1.59 27.45
N LEU A 296 9.47 0.95 27.52
CA LEU A 296 8.95 0.41 28.77
C LEU A 296 9.67 -0.91 29.07
N ILE A 297 10.40 -0.97 30.18
CA ILE A 297 11.17 -2.15 30.60
C ILE A 297 10.93 -2.47 32.07
N GLY A 298 10.93 -3.76 32.43
CA GLY A 298 10.76 -4.19 33.82
C GLY A 298 9.49 -3.65 34.47
N GLU A 299 9.64 -3.00 35.63
CA GLU A 299 8.53 -2.44 36.43
C GLU A 299 7.76 -1.32 35.71
N ASP A 300 8.38 -0.62 34.75
CA ASP A 300 7.70 0.44 33.98
C ASP A 300 6.47 -0.09 33.24
N ILE A 301 6.49 -1.36 32.83
CA ILE A 301 5.38 -2.00 32.11
C ILE A 301 4.16 -2.10 33.03
N GLU A 302 4.34 -2.53 34.28
CA GLU A 302 3.25 -2.67 35.24
C GLU A 302 2.68 -1.32 35.66
N GLN A 303 3.53 -0.29 35.76
CA GLN A 303 3.11 1.06 36.15
C GLN A 303 2.46 1.85 35.00
N SER A 304 2.83 1.58 33.76
CA SER A 304 2.45 2.41 32.60
C SER A 304 1.47 1.73 31.64
N THR A 305 1.06 0.49 31.89
CA THR A 305 0.13 -0.24 31.01
C THR A 305 -1.02 -0.88 31.78
N VAL A 306 -2.15 -0.99 31.11
CA VAL A 306 -3.33 -1.74 31.58
C VAL A 306 -3.77 -2.66 30.45
N ARG A 307 -4.06 -3.93 30.77
CA ARG A 307 -4.61 -4.92 29.85
C ARG A 307 -5.97 -5.40 30.37
N GLY A 308 -6.94 -5.57 29.47
CA GLY A 308 -8.31 -5.99 29.76
C GLY A 308 -8.87 -6.85 28.64
#